data_AF-A0A366ZTQ1-F1
#
_entry.id   AF-A0A366ZTQ1-F1
#
_cell.length_a   1.000
_cell.length_b   1.000
_cell.length_c   1.000
_cell.angle_alpha   90.00
_cell.angle_beta   90.00
_cell.angle_gamma   90.00
#
_symmetry.space_group_name_H-M   'P 1'
#
loop_
_entity.id
_entity.type
_entity.pdbx_description
1 polymer ?
#
loop_
_entity_poly.entity_id
_entity_poly.type
_entity_poly.pdbx_seq_one_letter_code
_entity_poly.pdbx_strand_id
1 'polypeptide(L)'
;MSPLVHLIEPADWHAAQETGAVRPPSLDDVGFVHLSTPDQVHLPAARLFPGRRDLLLLVVDPERLSDPVRFEPGAPGDPEAMRFPHLYGPLPVSAVVAVVPYEPGVALP
;
A
#
# COMPACT_ATOMS: atom_id res chain seq x y z
N MET A 1 13.78 4.64 -8.55
CA MET A 1 13.66 3.57 -7.51
C MET A 1 12.63 2.54 -7.95
N SER A 2 12.57 1.34 -7.35
CA SER A 2 11.46 0.40 -7.60
C SER A 2 10.14 1.00 -7.09
N PRO A 3 9.00 0.76 -7.77
CA PRO A 3 7.70 1.26 -7.31
C PRO A 3 7.31 0.63 -5.97
N LEU A 4 6.48 1.34 -5.22
CA LEU A 4 5.77 0.82 -4.05
C LEU A 4 4.33 0.51 -4.43
N VAL A 5 3.63 -0.26 -3.60
CA VAL A 5 2.22 -0.58 -3.83
C VAL A 5 1.37 -0.46 -2.58
N HIS A 6 0.09 -0.17 -2.75
CA HIS A 6 -0.91 -0.12 -1.69
C HIS A 6 -2.16 -0.92 -2.10
N LEU A 7 -2.61 -1.83 -1.23
CA LEU A 7 -3.90 -2.53 -1.38
C LEU A 7 -5.02 -1.64 -0.86
N ILE A 8 -6.09 -1.53 -1.63
CA ILE A 8 -7.22 -0.67 -1.27
C ILE A 8 -8.54 -1.23 -1.82
N GLU A 9 -9.65 -0.97 -1.12
CA GLU A 9 -10.98 -1.25 -1.66
C GLU A 9 -11.36 -0.22 -2.74
N PRO A 10 -12.13 -0.59 -3.78
CA PRO A 10 -12.51 0.35 -4.85
C PRO A 10 -13.23 1.61 -4.36
N ALA A 11 -14.06 1.48 -3.32
CA ALA A 11 -14.79 2.61 -2.74
C ALA A 11 -13.84 3.62 -2.07
N ASP A 12 -12.85 3.13 -1.32
CA ASP A 12 -11.85 3.97 -0.66
C ASP A 12 -10.95 4.66 -1.69
N TRP A 13 -10.62 3.97 -2.78
CA TRP A 13 -9.89 4.59 -3.89
C TRP A 13 -10.70 5.71 -4.54
N HIS A 14 -11.98 5.49 -4.82
CA HIS A 14 -12.86 6.52 -5.37
C HIS A 14 -12.93 7.75 -4.45
N ALA A 15 -13.11 7.55 -3.14
CA ALA A 15 -13.12 8.64 -2.17
C ALA A 15 -11.76 9.38 -2.09
N ALA A 16 -10.65 8.65 -2.20
CA ALA A 16 -9.32 9.25 -2.26
C ALA A 16 -9.14 10.14 -3.51
N GLN A 17 -9.69 9.74 -4.66
CA GLN A 17 -9.63 10.54 -5.88
C GLN A 17 -10.39 11.87 -5.73
N GLU A 18 -11.49 11.90 -4.98
CA GLU A 18 -12.25 13.14 -4.70
C GLU A 18 -11.54 14.05 -3.69
N THR A 19 -10.87 13.46 -2.70
CA THR A 19 -10.22 14.18 -1.59
C THR A 19 -8.75 14.51 -1.84
N GLY A 20 -8.14 13.89 -2.85
CA GLY A 20 -6.75 14.09 -3.27
C GLY A 20 -5.72 13.17 -2.62
N ALA A 21 -6.10 12.37 -1.62
CA ALA A 21 -5.17 11.44 -0.97
C ALA A 21 -5.87 10.25 -0.30
N VAL A 22 -5.19 9.11 -0.24
CA VAL A 22 -5.62 7.95 0.55
C VAL A 22 -5.24 8.18 2.01
N ARG A 23 -6.23 8.02 2.89
CA ARG A 23 -6.11 8.20 4.35
C ARG A 23 -6.75 6.99 5.06
N PRO A 24 -6.06 5.83 5.12
CA PRO A 24 -6.58 4.66 5.77
C PRO A 24 -6.54 4.84 7.30
N PRO A 25 -7.33 4.05 8.07
CA PRO A 25 -7.35 4.14 9.54
C PRO A 25 -5.96 4.03 10.20
N SER A 26 -5.03 3.29 9.59
CA SER A 26 -3.66 3.14 10.12
C SER A 26 -2.91 4.47 10.22
N LEU A 27 -3.24 5.48 9.41
CA LEU A 27 -2.62 6.79 9.51
C LEU A 27 -2.98 7.47 10.84
N ASP A 28 -4.19 7.28 11.34
CA ASP A 28 -4.64 7.82 12.62
C ASP A 28 -4.26 6.90 13.79
N ASP A 29 -4.34 5.57 13.60
CA ASP A 29 -4.12 4.58 14.66
C ASP A 29 -2.63 4.40 15.02
N VAL A 30 -1.76 4.33 13.99
CA VAL A 30 -0.32 4.03 14.15
C VAL A 30 0.60 5.06 13.50
N GLY A 31 0.04 6.08 12.83
CA GLY A 31 0.78 7.23 12.31
C GLY A 31 1.33 7.07 10.90
N PHE A 32 0.99 6.00 10.17
CA PHE A 32 1.48 5.77 8.81
C PHE A 32 0.54 4.96 7.92
N VAL A 33 0.72 5.11 6.60
CA VAL A 33 0.10 4.28 5.57
C VAL A 33 1.01 3.08 5.28
N HIS A 34 0.44 1.87 5.38
CA HIS A 34 1.14 0.65 5.01
C HIS A 34 1.27 0.56 3.48
N LEU A 35 2.51 0.43 3.01
CA LEU A 35 2.83 0.11 1.63
C LEU A 35 3.50 -1.27 1.58
N SER A 36 3.74 -1.77 0.38
CA SER A 36 4.54 -2.97 0.13
C SER A 36 5.44 -2.73 -1.07
N THR A 37 6.45 -3.57 -1.24
CA THR A 37 7.02 -3.77 -2.58
C THR A 37 6.11 -4.70 -3.39
N PRO A 38 6.19 -4.68 -4.73
CA PRO A 38 5.45 -5.64 -5.56
C PRO A 38 5.71 -7.10 -5.16
N ASP A 39 6.96 -7.41 -4.79
CA ASP A 39 7.35 -8.78 -4.39
C ASP A 39 6.76 -9.20 -3.04
N GLN A 40 6.39 -8.26 -2.17
CA GLN A 40 5.95 -8.56 -0.80
C GLN A 40 4.44 -8.44 -0.60
N VAL A 41 3.70 -7.76 -1.48
CA VAL A 41 2.29 -7.41 -1.23
C VAL A 41 1.35 -8.60 -1.08
N HIS A 42 1.74 -9.77 -1.60
CA HIS A 42 0.99 -11.01 -1.41
C HIS A 42 0.92 -11.45 0.06
N LEU A 43 1.89 -11.05 0.90
CA LEU A 43 1.93 -11.37 2.33
C LEU A 43 0.81 -10.66 3.12
N PRO A 44 0.69 -9.31 3.11
CA PRO A 44 -0.43 -8.64 3.75
C PRO A 44 -1.76 -8.96 3.08
N ALA A 45 -1.82 -9.16 1.76
CA ALA A 45 -3.05 -9.58 1.09
C ALA A 45 -3.61 -10.88 1.67
N ALA A 46 -2.77 -11.92 1.79
CA ALA A 46 -3.17 -13.21 2.33
C ALA A 46 -3.58 -13.13 3.81
N ARG A 47 -2.95 -12.25 4.59
CA ARG A 47 -3.21 -12.09 6.03
C ARG A 47 -4.47 -11.28 6.33
N LEU A 48 -4.67 -10.17 5.63
CA LEU A 48 -5.72 -9.17 5.92
C LEU A 48 -6.98 -9.39 5.08
N PHE A 49 -6.83 -9.92 3.86
CA PHE A 49 -7.90 -10.04 2.88
C PHE A 49 -7.96 -11.43 2.25
N PRO A 50 -8.07 -12.51 3.05
CA PRO A 50 -7.95 -13.87 2.55
C PRO A 50 -8.98 -14.18 1.45
N GLY A 51 -8.48 -14.47 0.26
CA GLY A 51 -9.30 -14.87 -0.90
C GLY A 51 -10.10 -13.75 -1.58
N ARG A 52 -9.98 -12.48 -1.14
CA ARG A 52 -10.62 -11.34 -1.81
C ARG A 52 -10.02 -11.13 -3.21
N ARG A 53 -10.87 -10.79 -4.18
CA ARG A 53 -10.52 -10.59 -5.61
C ARG A 53 -11.06 -9.28 -6.18
N ASP A 54 -11.61 -8.46 -5.31
CA ASP A 54 -12.29 -7.19 -5.57
C ASP A 54 -11.47 -6.00 -5.05
N LEU A 55 -10.20 -6.24 -4.69
CA LEU A 55 -9.26 -5.20 -4.28
C LEU A 55 -8.56 -4.58 -5.49
N LEU A 56 -8.12 -3.34 -5.30
CA LEU A 56 -7.22 -2.67 -6.22
C LEU A 56 -5.80 -2.64 -5.63
N LEU A 57 -4.83 -2.60 -6.52
CA LEU A 57 -3.44 -2.32 -6.22
C LEU A 57 -3.05 -0.98 -6.84
N LEU A 58 -2.77 -0.01 -5.97
CA LEU A 58 -2.22 1.27 -6.39
C LEU A 58 -0.71 1.11 -6.56
N VAL A 59 -0.20 1.40 -7.75
CA VAL A 59 1.24 1.46 -8.02
C VAL A 59 1.70 2.88 -7.76
N VAL A 60 2.63 3.05 -6.83
CA VAL A 60 3.07 4.33 -6.28
C VAL A 60 4.51 4.59 -6.71
N ASP A 61 4.74 5.77 -7.28
CA ASP A 61 6.07 6.30 -7.54
C ASP A 61 6.63 6.94 -6.25
N PRO A 62 7.65 6.32 -5.62
CA PRO A 62 8.19 6.83 -4.36
C PRO A 62 8.84 8.21 -4.50
N GLU A 63 9.24 8.63 -5.70
CA GLU A 63 9.85 9.95 -5.93
C GLU A 63 8.81 11.08 -5.87
N ARG A 64 7.52 10.75 -5.89
CA ARG A 64 6.40 11.70 -5.78
C ARG A 64 5.82 11.81 -4.38
N LEU A 65 6.38 11.07 -3.41
CA LEU A 65 5.96 11.13 -2.01
C LEU A 65 6.64 12.31 -1.33
N SER A 66 5.85 13.18 -0.72
CA SER A 66 6.33 14.33 0.07
C SER A 66 6.71 13.94 1.49
N ASP A 67 6.05 12.93 2.04
CA ASP A 67 6.26 12.45 3.41
C ASP A 67 7.28 11.31 3.46
N PRO A 68 7.99 11.14 4.59
CA PRO A 68 9.07 10.18 4.67
C PRO A 68 8.55 8.74 4.64
N VAL A 69 9.25 7.89 3.88
CA VAL A 69 9.05 6.44 3.87
C VAL A 69 10.14 5.77 4.69
N ARG A 70 9.75 4.85 5.58
CA ARG A 70 10.69 4.03 6.36
C ARG A 70 10.41 2.55 6.17
N PHE A 71 11.46 1.75 6.09
CA PHE A 71 11.35 0.30 5.99
C PHE A 71 11.45 -0.33 7.39
N GLU A 72 10.34 -0.85 7.89
CA GLU A 72 10.19 -1.34 9.26
C GLU A 72 9.44 -2.68 9.26
N PRO A 73 9.54 -3.49 10.34
CA PRO A 73 8.77 -4.73 10.45
C PRO A 73 7.26 -4.48 10.33
N GLY A 74 6.54 -5.37 9.63
CA GLY A 74 5.09 -5.24 9.41
C GLY A 74 4.25 -5.67 10.62
N ALA A 75 4.75 -6.64 11.38
CA ALA A 75 4.15 -7.10 12.63
C ALA A 75 5.22 -7.39 13.70
N PRO A 76 4.85 -7.36 15.00
CA PRO A 76 5.72 -7.83 16.06
C PRO A 76 6.14 -9.28 15.83
N GLY A 77 7.45 -9.52 15.77
CA GLY A 77 8.02 -10.86 15.55
C GLY A 77 8.31 -11.22 14.10
N ASP A 78 8.03 -10.34 13.13
CA ASP A 78 8.50 -10.53 11.76
C ASP A 78 10.03 -10.64 11.72
N PRO A 79 10.61 -11.48 10.84
CA PRO A 79 12.05 -11.55 10.65
C PRO A 79 12.63 -10.16 10.34
N GLU A 80 13.83 -9.86 10.81
CA GLU A 80 14.45 -8.53 10.59
C GLU A 80 14.62 -8.16 9.11
N ALA A 81 14.74 -9.17 8.24
CA ALA A 81 14.80 -9.02 6.79
C ALA A 81 13.43 -8.74 6.15
N MET A 82 12.33 -9.04 6.84
CA MET A 82 10.97 -8.80 6.38
C MET A 82 10.54 -7.39 6.81
N ARG A 83 10.95 -6.41 5.99
CA ARG A 83 10.60 -5.00 6.20
C ARG A 83 9.64 -4.53 5.12
N PHE A 84 8.67 -3.72 5.53
CA PHE A 84 7.68 -3.09 4.69
C PHE A 84 7.86 -1.57 4.71
N PRO A 85 7.59 -0.89 3.59
CA PRO A 85 7.58 0.56 3.55
C PRO A 85 6.36 1.13 4.27
N HIS A 86 6.60 2.05 5.20
CA HIS A 86 5.59 2.83 5.90
C HIS A 86 5.73 4.30 5.52
N LEU A 87 4.67 4.87 4.95
CA LEU A 87 4.61 6.30 4.60
C LEU A 87 4.03 7.08 5.79
N TYR A 88 4.82 7.96 6.38
CA TYR A 88 4.44 8.76 7.55
C TYR A 88 3.66 10.03 7.15
N GLY A 89 2.57 9.82 6.42
CA GLY A 89 1.71 10.85 5.87
C GLY A 89 0.62 10.24 4.98
N PRO A 90 -0.35 11.02 4.52
CA PRO A 90 -1.35 10.55 3.58
C PRO A 90 -0.71 10.18 2.24
N LEU A 91 -1.21 9.16 1.54
CA LEU A 91 -0.71 8.79 0.20
C LEU A 91 -1.36 9.69 -0.85
N PRO A 92 -0.63 10.62 -1.51
CA PRO A 92 -1.23 11.51 -2.50
C PRO A 92 -1.67 10.75 -3.74
N VAL A 93 -2.86 11.07 -4.27
CA VAL A 93 -3.35 10.48 -5.54
C VAL A 93 -2.38 10.76 -6.69
N SER A 94 -1.70 11.90 -6.67
CA SER A 94 -0.69 12.27 -7.68
C SER A 94 0.57 11.39 -7.69
N ALA A 95 0.81 10.66 -6.60
CA ALA A 95 1.90 9.69 -6.50
C ALA A 95 1.53 8.32 -7.10
N VAL A 96 0.23 8.06 -7.33
CA VAL A 96 -0.25 6.83 -7.94
C VAL A 96 -0.09 6.91 -9.46
N VAL A 97 0.75 6.04 -10.02
CA VAL A 97 1.08 6.00 -11.46
C VAL A 97 0.32 4.93 -12.24
N ALA A 98 -0.23 3.93 -11.54
CA ALA A 98 -1.15 2.96 -12.12
C ALA A 98 -2.11 2.41 -11.05
N VAL A 99 -3.26 1.93 -11.49
CA VAL A 99 -4.23 1.23 -10.66
C VAL A 99 -4.60 -0.04 -11.39
N VAL A 100 -4.39 -1.19 -10.75
CA VAL A 100 -4.68 -2.50 -11.35
C VAL A 100 -5.55 -3.32 -10.39
N PRO A 101 -6.43 -4.22 -10.90
CA PRO A 101 -7.07 -5.21 -10.05
C PRO A 101 -6.03 -6.06 -9.34
N TYR A 102 -6.23 -6.33 -8.05
CA TYR A 102 -5.40 -7.29 -7.33
C TYR A 102 -5.99 -8.69 -7.46
N GLU A 103 -5.22 -9.59 -8.08
CA GLU A 103 -5.59 -11.00 -8.20
C GLU A 103 -4.61 -11.88 -7.40
N PRO A 104 -5.07 -12.55 -6.33
CA PRO A 104 -4.23 -13.49 -5.59
C PRO A 104 -3.66 -14.58 -6.51
N GLY A 105 -2.35 -14.82 -6.39
CA GLY A 105 -1.65 -15.88 -7.14
C GLY A 105 -1.24 -15.50 -8.57
N VAL A 106 -1.50 -14.27 -9.00
CA VAL A 106 -1.05 -13.75 -10.30
C VAL A 106 0.15 -12.82 -10.07
N ALA A 107 1.21 -12.98 -10.88
CA ALA A 107 2.35 -12.07 -10.83
C ALA A 107 1.91 -10.66 -11.21
N LEU A 108 2.41 -9.66 -10.47
CA LEU A 108 2.12 -8.26 -10.77
C LEU A 108 2.84 -7.86 -12.07
N PRO A 109 2.20 -7.01 -12.90
CA PRO A 109 2.77 -6.55 -14.16
C PRO A 109 4.01 -5.67 -14.00
#